data_AF-A0A495J1P9-F1
#
_entry.id   AF-A0A495J1P9-F1
#
_cell.length_a   1.000
_cell.length_b   1.000
_cell.length_c   1.000
_cell.angle_alpha   90.00
_cell.angle_beta   90.00
_cell.angle_gamma   90.00
#
_symmetry.space_group_name_H-M   'P 1'
#
loop_
_entity.id
_entity.type
_entity.pdbx_description
1 polymer ?
#
loop_
_entity_poly.entity_id
_entity_poly.type
_entity_poly.pdbx_seq_one_letter_code
_entity_poly.pdbx_strand_id
1 'polypeptide(L)'
;MKRIVALAALLVLSFSLRAQLSFTPEQNKTIANAVEQKLAVFKAKLVNLKVSAIESEFAIDTFKVEHLMAERLNTSYVTSDMIITAGDASRGYDLLLNKYYKKLMSVLKDTDKQVLLQTQKNWIAFRDSESKLIGVIGGDKYTGGTMQAPIDAELYLQLIKKRTCDIYEHYSRIADQP
;
A
#
# COMPACT_ATOMS: atom_id res chain seq x y z
N MET A 1 5.95 -11.39 35.93
CA MET A 1 4.81 -11.46 34.97
C MET A 1 4.86 -10.24 34.06
N LYS A 2 5.47 -10.38 32.87
CA LYS A 2 5.67 -9.31 31.90
C LYS A 2 4.44 -9.21 30.99
N ARG A 3 3.56 -8.23 31.23
CA ARG A 3 2.52 -7.85 30.27
C ARG A 3 3.14 -6.90 29.24
N ILE A 4 3.82 -7.47 28.24
CA ILE A 4 4.20 -6.78 27.00
C ILE A 4 3.58 -7.57 25.85
N VAL A 5 2.26 -7.60 25.78
CA VAL A 5 1.52 -8.12 24.61
C VAL A 5 0.24 -7.31 24.49
N ALA A 6 0.33 -6.09 23.96
CA ALA A 6 -0.82 -5.33 23.48
C ALA A 6 -0.45 -4.10 22.63
N LEU A 7 0.67 -4.12 21.89
CA LEU A 7 1.00 -3.05 20.94
C LEU A 7 0.91 -3.46 19.46
N ALA A 8 0.42 -4.68 19.17
CA ALA A 8 0.30 -5.17 17.80
C ALA A 8 -1.08 -4.90 17.15
N ALA A 9 -2.06 -4.38 17.89
CA ALA A 9 -3.41 -4.13 17.37
C ALA A 9 -3.66 -2.67 16.94
N LEU A 10 -2.75 -1.74 17.20
CA LEU A 10 -2.99 -0.31 16.98
C LEU A 10 -2.69 0.19 15.56
N LEU A 11 -2.04 -0.60 14.71
CA LEU A 11 -1.72 -0.18 13.33
C LEU A 11 -2.87 -0.35 12.33
N VAL A 12 -3.97 -1.02 12.72
CA VAL A 12 -5.14 -1.18 11.84
C VAL A 12 -6.09 0.01 11.94
N LEU A 13 -5.97 0.86 12.97
CA LEU A 13 -6.93 1.92 13.30
C LEU A 13 -6.41 3.36 13.13
N SER A 14 -5.16 3.55 12.72
CA SER A 14 -4.65 4.89 12.36
C SER A 14 -4.95 5.27 10.91
N PHE A 15 -6.08 4.81 10.37
CA PHE A 15 -6.64 5.39 9.16
C PHE A 15 -7.24 6.76 9.50
N SER A 16 -6.64 7.80 8.95
CA SER A 16 -7.07 9.21 8.95
C SER A 16 -8.60 9.40 9.03
N LEU A 17 -9.05 10.42 9.79
CA LEU A 17 -10.44 10.91 9.90
C LEU A 17 -11.26 10.93 8.59
N ARG A 18 -10.63 11.09 7.42
CA ARG A 18 -11.32 11.03 6.11
C ARG A 18 -11.83 9.64 5.70
N ALA A 19 -11.13 8.58 6.08
CA ALA A 19 -11.56 7.19 5.81
C ALA A 19 -12.80 6.79 6.61
N GLN A 20 -13.03 7.46 7.75
CA GLN A 20 -14.23 7.30 8.59
C GLN A 20 -15.47 7.99 8.01
N LEU A 21 -15.34 8.84 6.97
CA LEU A 21 -16.46 9.62 6.42
C LEU A 21 -17.20 8.92 5.26
N SER A 22 -16.54 8.06 4.47
CA SER A 22 -17.16 7.37 3.33
C SER A 22 -17.92 6.11 3.69
N PHE A 23 -17.43 5.39 4.71
CA PHE A 23 -18.04 4.15 5.18
C PHE A 23 -18.52 4.34 6.60
N THR A 24 -19.73 3.86 6.89
CA THR A 24 -20.26 3.86 8.26
C THR A 24 -19.35 3.07 9.20
N PRO A 25 -19.37 3.34 10.52
CA PRO A 25 -18.61 2.56 11.48
C PRO A 25 -18.88 1.05 11.40
N GLU A 26 -20.13 0.64 11.13
CA GLU A 26 -20.50 -0.76 10.99
C GLU A 26 -19.97 -1.40 9.70
N GLN A 27 -19.99 -0.68 8.58
CA GLN A 27 -19.35 -1.13 7.34
C GLN A 27 -17.84 -1.29 7.54
N ASN A 28 -17.17 -0.30 8.13
CA ASN A 28 -15.73 -0.37 8.42
C ASN A 28 -15.39 -1.56 9.32
N LYS A 29 -16.22 -1.85 10.33
CA LYS A 29 -16.05 -3.01 11.21
C LYS A 29 -16.23 -4.32 10.44
N THR A 30 -17.28 -4.44 9.62
CA THR A 30 -17.54 -5.62 8.80
C THR A 30 -16.39 -5.89 7.82
N ILE A 31 -15.94 -4.84 7.12
CA ILE A 31 -14.81 -4.89 6.20
C ILE A 31 -13.53 -5.36 6.92
N ALA A 32 -13.21 -4.73 8.06
CA ALA A 32 -12.02 -5.10 8.83
C ALA A 32 -12.05 -6.56 9.29
N ASN A 33 -13.20 -7.04 9.78
CA ASN A 33 -13.37 -8.43 10.18
C ASN A 33 -13.18 -9.40 9.00
N ALA A 34 -13.72 -9.08 7.82
CA ALA A 34 -13.56 -9.89 6.62
C ALA A 34 -12.08 -9.98 6.20
N VAL A 35 -11.35 -8.86 6.23
CA VAL A 35 -9.90 -8.84 5.93
C VAL A 35 -9.11 -9.68 6.93
N GLU A 36 -9.39 -9.56 8.23
CA GLU A 36 -8.68 -10.34 9.27
C GLU A 36 -8.92 -11.85 9.15
N GLN A 37 -10.15 -12.27 8.83
CA GLN A 37 -10.47 -13.68 8.57
C GLN A 37 -9.67 -14.22 7.38
N LYS A 38 -9.64 -13.49 6.26
CA LYS A 38 -8.88 -13.88 5.07
C LYS A 38 -7.37 -13.87 5.35
N LEU A 39 -6.89 -12.91 6.14
CA LEU A 39 -5.48 -12.80 6.52
C LEU A 39 -5.02 -14.00 7.36
N ALA A 40 -5.86 -14.50 8.28
CA ALA A 40 -5.53 -15.69 9.07
C ALA A 40 -5.31 -16.93 8.18
N VAL A 41 -6.20 -17.15 7.21
CA VAL A 41 -6.07 -18.24 6.23
C VAL A 41 -4.82 -18.06 5.37
N PHE A 42 -4.56 -16.83 4.92
CA PHE A 42 -3.39 -16.52 4.10
C PHE A 42 -2.08 -16.77 4.84
N LYS A 43 -1.97 -16.36 6.11
CA LYS A 43 -0.79 -16.61 6.95
C LYS A 43 -0.52 -18.11 7.13
N ALA A 44 -1.56 -18.91 7.37
CA ALA A 44 -1.41 -20.37 7.47
C ALA A 44 -0.89 -20.97 6.16
N LYS A 45 -1.35 -20.46 5.01
CA LYS A 45 -0.85 -20.87 3.68
C LYS A 45 0.64 -20.55 3.50
N LEU A 46 1.08 -19.34 3.87
CA LEU A 46 2.51 -18.96 3.78
C LEU A 46 3.41 -19.88 4.60
N VAL A 47 2.98 -20.25 5.81
CA VAL A 47 3.71 -21.20 6.67
C VAL A 47 3.78 -22.59 6.01
N ASN A 48 2.67 -23.10 5.51
CA ASN A 48 2.63 -24.41 4.84
C ASN A 48 3.52 -24.46 3.59
N LEU A 49 3.61 -23.34 2.86
CA LEU A 49 4.46 -23.20 1.68
C LEU A 49 5.93 -22.93 2.01
N LYS A 50 6.28 -22.77 3.29
CA LYS A 50 7.65 -22.46 3.75
C LYS A 50 8.24 -21.22 3.07
N VAL A 51 7.39 -20.21 2.83
CA VAL A 51 7.80 -18.91 2.29
C VAL A 51 8.78 -18.25 3.25
N SER A 52 9.81 -17.55 2.73
CA SER A 52 10.81 -16.90 3.59
C SER A 52 10.16 -15.90 4.54
N ALA A 53 10.81 -15.56 5.66
CA ALA A 53 10.26 -14.59 6.60
C ALA A 53 10.10 -13.20 5.97
N ILE A 54 11.03 -12.81 5.09
CA ILE A 54 11.02 -11.54 4.37
C ILE A 54 9.88 -11.51 3.35
N GLU A 55 9.75 -12.57 2.56
CA GLU A 55 8.68 -12.69 1.58
C GLU A 55 7.30 -12.78 2.24
N SER A 56 7.20 -13.50 3.35
CA SER A 56 5.97 -13.58 4.15
C SER A 56 5.57 -12.22 4.72
N GLU A 57 6.53 -11.43 5.20
CA GLU A 57 6.27 -10.08 5.72
C GLU A 57 5.69 -9.18 4.61
N PHE A 58 6.31 -9.16 3.43
CA PHE A 58 5.83 -8.37 2.28
C PHE A 58 4.47 -8.83 1.76
N ALA A 59 4.27 -10.14 1.67
CA ALA A 59 3.01 -10.72 1.28
C ALA A 59 1.89 -10.32 2.26
N ILE A 60 2.12 -10.39 3.57
CA ILE A 60 1.13 -10.01 4.59
C ILE A 60 0.81 -8.51 4.54
N ASP A 61 1.83 -7.67 4.39
CA ASP A 61 1.66 -6.22 4.34
C ASP A 61 0.83 -5.77 3.13
N THR A 62 1.18 -6.27 1.94
CA THR A 62 0.46 -5.95 0.70
C THR A 62 -0.93 -6.55 0.69
N PHE A 63 -1.10 -7.79 1.20
CA PHE A 63 -2.39 -8.45 1.34
C PHE A 63 -3.41 -7.57 2.06
N LYS A 64 -3.02 -6.95 3.18
CA LYS A 64 -3.91 -6.08 3.96
C LYS A 64 -4.41 -4.88 3.16
N VAL A 65 -3.51 -4.21 2.43
CA VAL A 65 -3.87 -3.04 1.62
C VAL A 65 -4.81 -3.44 0.49
N GLU A 66 -4.46 -4.50 -0.25
CA GLU A 66 -5.22 -4.98 -1.40
C GLU A 66 -6.60 -5.51 -1.02
N HIS A 67 -6.68 -6.30 0.06
CA HIS A 67 -7.96 -6.86 0.49
C HIS A 67 -8.86 -5.81 1.15
N LEU A 68 -8.30 -4.84 1.88
CA LEU A 68 -9.09 -3.72 2.39
C LEU A 68 -9.71 -2.91 1.24
N MET A 69 -8.93 -2.64 0.20
CA MET A 69 -9.43 -1.98 -1.01
C MET A 69 -10.51 -2.80 -1.70
N ALA A 70 -10.30 -4.09 -1.90
CA ALA A 70 -11.27 -4.98 -2.54
C ALA A 70 -12.60 -5.04 -1.77
N GLU A 71 -12.56 -5.20 -0.44
CA GLU A 71 -13.78 -5.22 0.39
C GLU A 71 -14.54 -3.89 0.34
N ARG A 72 -13.83 -2.76 0.31
CA ARG A 72 -14.44 -1.43 0.19
C ARG A 72 -15.14 -1.23 -1.16
N LEU A 73 -14.49 -1.62 -2.26
CA LEU A 73 -15.08 -1.57 -3.60
C LEU A 73 -16.26 -2.53 -3.78
N ASN A 74 -16.27 -3.66 -3.07
CA ASN A 74 -17.42 -4.56 -3.03
C ASN A 74 -18.58 -4.00 -2.18
N THR A 75 -18.28 -3.11 -1.22
CA THR A 75 -19.28 -2.51 -0.31
C THR A 75 -19.96 -1.29 -0.93
N SER A 76 -19.27 -0.53 -1.78
CA SER A 76 -19.83 0.67 -2.43
C SER A 76 -19.32 0.84 -3.86
N TYR A 77 -20.24 1.19 -4.76
CA TYR A 77 -19.98 1.50 -6.17
C TYR A 77 -20.07 3.01 -6.46
N VAL A 78 -20.10 3.84 -5.42
CA VAL A 78 -20.16 5.30 -5.59
C VAL A 78 -18.78 5.82 -6.01
N THR A 79 -18.75 6.66 -7.04
CA THR A 79 -17.51 7.25 -7.60
C THR A 79 -16.63 7.90 -6.53
N SER A 80 -17.20 8.63 -5.57
CA SER A 80 -16.44 9.23 -4.47
C SER A 80 -15.76 8.19 -3.57
N ASP A 81 -16.43 7.06 -3.33
CA ASP A 81 -15.90 5.99 -2.49
C ASP A 81 -14.78 5.23 -3.21
N MET A 82 -14.88 5.09 -4.54
CA MET A 82 -13.79 4.54 -5.36
C MET A 82 -12.54 5.42 -5.27
N ILE A 83 -12.69 6.74 -5.44
CA ILE A 83 -11.58 7.71 -5.34
C ILE A 83 -10.94 7.64 -3.95
N ILE A 84 -11.75 7.65 -2.89
CA ILE A 84 -11.27 7.60 -1.52
C ILE A 84 -10.59 6.26 -1.24
N THR A 85 -11.14 5.16 -1.72
CA THR A 85 -10.55 3.83 -1.55
C THR A 85 -9.18 3.72 -2.25
N ALA A 86 -9.06 4.19 -3.49
CA ALA A 86 -7.78 4.24 -4.20
C ALA A 86 -6.76 5.17 -3.50
N GLY A 87 -7.21 6.31 -2.99
CA GLY A 87 -6.38 7.23 -2.20
C GLY A 87 -5.91 6.63 -0.87
N ASP A 88 -6.75 5.86 -0.20
CA ASP A 88 -6.41 5.13 1.03
C ASP A 88 -5.40 4.01 0.76
N ALA A 89 -5.61 3.24 -0.31
CA ALA A 89 -4.66 2.23 -0.75
C ALA A 89 -3.30 2.87 -1.12
N SER A 90 -3.33 4.03 -1.81
CA SER A 90 -2.12 4.78 -2.16
C SER A 90 -1.30 5.15 -0.93
N ARG A 91 -1.97 5.63 0.13
CA ARG A 91 -1.33 5.94 1.42
C ARG A 91 -0.82 4.68 2.12
N GLY A 92 -1.57 3.58 2.05
CA GLY A 92 -1.10 2.27 2.53
C GLY A 92 0.20 1.86 1.86
N TYR A 93 0.26 1.90 0.53
CA TYR A 93 1.48 1.60 -0.21
C TYR A 93 2.61 2.60 0.04
N ASP A 94 2.35 3.89 0.27
CA ASP A 94 3.39 4.87 0.63
C ASP A 94 4.02 4.56 2.00
N LEU A 95 3.21 4.12 2.99
CA LEU A 95 3.72 3.63 4.26
C LEU A 95 4.60 2.39 4.08
N LEU A 96 4.17 1.44 3.24
CA LEU A 96 4.95 0.25 2.91
C LEU A 96 6.23 0.60 2.15
N LEU A 97 6.17 1.51 1.17
CA LEU A 97 7.33 2.01 0.44
C LEU A 97 8.39 2.54 1.41
N ASN A 98 7.97 3.39 2.35
CA ASN A 98 8.85 3.94 3.37
C ASN A 98 9.41 2.86 4.32
N LYS A 99 8.61 1.85 4.67
CA LYS A 99 9.05 0.69 5.48
C LYS A 99 10.16 -0.08 4.76
N TYR A 100 9.95 -0.49 3.51
CA TYR A 100 10.92 -1.28 2.75
C TYR A 100 12.12 -0.45 2.31
N TYR A 101 11.95 0.85 2.05
CA TYR A 101 13.06 1.77 1.83
C TYR A 101 14.00 1.79 3.04
N LYS A 102 13.47 1.91 4.26
CA LYS A 102 14.28 1.87 5.49
C LYS A 102 14.97 0.52 5.69
N LYS A 103 14.31 -0.59 5.37
CA LYS A 103 14.91 -1.94 5.40
C LYS A 103 16.07 -2.06 4.42
N LEU A 104 15.86 -1.68 3.15
CA LEU A 104 16.93 -1.64 2.14
C LEU A 104 18.09 -0.74 2.59
N MET A 105 17.78 0.42 3.18
CA MET A 105 18.81 1.32 3.68
C MET A 105 19.66 0.73 4.80
N SER A 106 19.10 -0.15 5.62
CA SER A 106 19.82 -0.78 6.72
C SER A 106 20.83 -1.84 6.27
N VAL A 107 20.65 -2.42 5.08
CA VAL A 107 21.51 -3.50 4.56
C VAL A 107 22.55 -3.02 3.55
N LEU A 108 22.40 -1.79 3.01
CA LEU A 108 23.37 -1.21 2.08
C LEU A 108 24.61 -0.65 2.78
N LYS A 109 25.77 -0.70 2.10
CA LYS A 109 26.99 -0.01 2.53
C LYS A 109 26.82 1.50 2.38
N ASP A 110 27.49 2.29 3.22
CA ASP A 110 27.32 3.74 3.29
C ASP A 110 27.51 4.46 1.94
N THR A 111 28.44 4.00 1.10
CA THR A 111 28.65 4.52 -0.25
C THR A 111 27.45 4.29 -1.16
N ASP A 112 26.82 3.12 -1.07
CA ASP A 112 25.71 2.70 -1.91
C ASP A 112 24.38 3.29 -1.42
N LYS A 113 24.32 3.68 -0.13
CA LYS A 113 23.17 4.38 0.44
C LYS A 113 22.83 5.67 -0.31
N GLN A 114 23.86 6.39 -0.78
CA GLN A 114 23.68 7.62 -1.55
C GLN A 114 23.04 7.35 -2.92
N VAL A 115 23.34 6.21 -3.55
CA VAL A 115 22.72 5.79 -4.81
C VAL A 115 21.22 5.55 -4.63
N LEU A 116 20.83 4.84 -3.57
CA LEU A 116 19.42 4.63 -3.25
C LEU A 116 18.70 5.96 -2.94
N LEU A 117 19.32 6.82 -2.13
CA LEU A 117 18.76 8.14 -1.81
C LEU A 117 18.51 8.96 -3.07
N GLN A 118 19.49 9.03 -3.98
CA GLN A 118 19.35 9.79 -5.22
C GLN A 118 18.29 9.19 -6.14
N THR A 119 18.26 7.86 -6.26
CA THR A 119 17.24 7.15 -7.06
C THR A 119 15.83 7.42 -6.51
N GLN A 120 15.67 7.43 -5.18
CA GLN A 120 14.38 7.72 -4.55
C GLN A 120 13.94 9.18 -4.75
N LYS A 121 14.88 10.15 -4.65
CA LYS A 121 14.59 11.55 -4.97
C LYS A 121 14.14 11.74 -6.43
N ASN A 122 14.85 11.11 -7.36
CA ASN A 122 14.50 11.16 -8.78
C ASN A 122 13.13 10.53 -9.04
N TRP A 123 12.82 9.41 -8.39
CA TRP A 123 11.51 8.77 -8.50
C TRP A 123 10.38 9.66 -7.96
N ILE A 124 10.59 10.38 -6.85
CA ILE A 124 9.60 11.34 -6.32
C ILE A 124 9.32 12.43 -7.36
N ALA A 125 10.37 13.01 -7.96
CA ALA A 125 10.20 14.03 -9.00
C ALA A 125 9.47 13.49 -10.25
N PHE A 126 9.77 12.25 -10.65
CA PHE A 126 9.03 11.55 -11.70
C PHE A 126 7.56 11.36 -11.34
N ARG A 127 7.25 10.78 -10.17
CA ARG A 127 5.89 10.54 -9.67
C ARG A 127 5.06 11.84 -9.66
N ASP A 128 5.64 12.93 -9.18
CA ASP A 128 4.94 14.22 -9.09
C ASP A 128 4.69 14.81 -10.48
N SER A 129 5.57 14.56 -11.45
CA SER A 129 5.38 14.97 -12.84
C SER A 129 4.35 14.09 -13.55
N GLU A 130 4.40 12.79 -13.31
CA GLU A 130 3.46 11.81 -13.87
C GLU A 130 2.04 12.04 -13.34
N SER A 131 1.88 12.35 -12.05
CA SER A 131 0.58 12.70 -11.47
C SER A 131 -0.06 13.93 -12.14
N LYS A 132 0.75 14.91 -12.56
CA LYS A 132 0.25 16.05 -13.34
C LYS A 132 -0.18 15.62 -14.73
N LEU A 133 0.59 14.74 -15.39
CA LEU A 133 0.24 14.22 -16.71
C LEU A 133 -1.08 13.42 -16.66
N ILE A 134 -1.26 12.56 -15.65
CA ILE A 134 -2.51 11.84 -15.40
C ILE A 134 -3.69 12.82 -15.36
N GLY A 135 -3.61 13.88 -14.53
CA GLY A 135 -4.69 14.87 -14.45
C GLY A 135 -4.90 15.67 -15.73
N VAL A 136 -3.85 15.92 -16.52
CA VAL A 136 -3.99 16.54 -17.86
C VAL A 136 -4.77 15.63 -18.80
N ILE A 137 -4.45 14.33 -18.83
CA ILE A 137 -5.13 13.34 -19.68
C ILE A 137 -6.57 13.11 -19.22
N GLY A 138 -6.81 13.01 -17.90
CA GLY A 138 -8.13 12.81 -17.29
C GLY A 138 -9.08 14.00 -17.45
N GLY A 139 -8.56 15.19 -17.75
CA GLY A 139 -9.36 16.40 -17.94
C GLY A 139 -10.25 16.37 -19.17
N ASP A 140 -11.28 17.23 -19.17
CA ASP A 140 -12.31 17.32 -20.23
C ASP A 140 -11.77 17.57 -21.64
N LYS A 141 -10.53 18.04 -21.74
CA LYS A 141 -9.86 18.27 -23.04
C LYS A 141 -9.58 16.97 -23.81
N TYR A 142 -9.37 15.85 -23.12
CA TYR A 142 -8.96 14.59 -23.76
C TYR A 142 -9.93 13.44 -23.51
N THR A 143 -10.21 13.14 -22.24
CA THR A 143 -11.11 12.02 -21.89
C THR A 143 -12.40 12.54 -21.23
N GLY A 144 -12.28 13.32 -20.15
CA GLY A 144 -13.39 13.93 -19.44
C GLY A 144 -14.39 12.96 -18.80
N GLY A 145 -15.34 13.52 -18.05
CA GLY A 145 -16.42 12.77 -17.41
C GLY A 145 -16.10 12.21 -16.03
N THR A 146 -17.15 11.84 -15.29
CA THR A 146 -17.07 11.50 -13.86
C THR A 146 -16.27 10.24 -13.55
N MET A 147 -16.08 9.36 -14.53
CA MET A 147 -15.27 8.14 -14.38
C MET A 147 -13.76 8.41 -14.43
N GLN A 148 -13.30 9.59 -14.86
CA GLN A 148 -11.86 9.88 -14.92
C GLN A 148 -11.25 10.04 -13.53
N ALA A 149 -11.97 10.63 -12.58
CA ALA A 149 -11.42 10.82 -11.23
C ALA A 149 -11.06 9.50 -10.51
N PRO A 150 -11.89 8.43 -10.53
CA PRO A 150 -11.47 7.11 -10.06
C PRO A 150 -10.29 6.52 -10.86
N ILE A 151 -10.27 6.69 -12.19
CA ILE A 151 -9.18 6.19 -13.05
C ILE A 151 -7.86 6.87 -12.68
N ASP A 152 -7.85 8.20 -12.53
CA ASP A 152 -6.67 8.98 -12.16
C ASP A 152 -6.13 8.56 -10.78
N ALA A 153 -7.03 8.33 -9.82
CA ALA A 153 -6.68 7.86 -8.50
C ALA A 153 -6.05 6.45 -8.54
N GLU A 154 -6.59 5.55 -9.37
CA GLU A 154 -6.04 4.21 -9.60
C GLU A 154 -4.66 4.26 -10.27
N LEU A 155 -4.49 5.09 -11.31
CA LEU A 155 -3.20 5.26 -11.98
C LEU A 155 -2.12 5.75 -11.00
N TYR A 156 -2.47 6.70 -10.13
CA TYR A 156 -1.57 7.17 -9.08
C TYR A 156 -1.23 6.06 -8.06
N LEU A 157 -2.23 5.26 -7.64
CA LEU A 157 -2.01 4.08 -6.80
C LEU A 157 -0.99 3.12 -7.43
N GLN A 158 -1.15 2.81 -8.72
CA GLN A 158 -0.25 1.88 -9.42
C GLN A 158 1.19 2.37 -9.46
N LEU A 159 1.45 3.69 -9.59
CA LEU A 159 2.79 4.25 -9.52
C LEU A 159 3.47 3.95 -8.17
N ILE A 160 2.75 4.15 -7.07
CA ILE A 160 3.28 3.92 -5.72
C ILE A 160 3.44 2.42 -5.48
N LYS A 161 2.42 1.61 -5.81
CA LYS A 161 2.46 0.15 -5.67
C LYS A 161 3.67 -0.43 -6.38
N LYS A 162 3.89 -0.04 -7.64
CA LYS A 162 5.04 -0.51 -8.42
C LYS A 162 6.36 -0.18 -7.70
N ARG A 163 6.52 1.07 -7.24
CA ARG A 163 7.76 1.46 -6.54
C ARG A 163 7.96 0.70 -5.23
N THR A 164 6.88 0.42 -4.49
CA THR A 164 6.95 -0.41 -3.28
C THR A 164 7.48 -1.80 -3.60
N CYS A 165 7.01 -2.44 -4.68
CA CYS A 165 7.54 -3.72 -5.15
C CYS A 165 9.01 -3.61 -5.57
N ASP A 166 9.38 -2.61 -6.39
CA ASP A 166 10.75 -2.42 -6.86
C ASP A 166 11.74 -2.29 -5.66
N ILE A 167 11.37 -1.54 -4.62
CA ILE A 167 12.19 -1.37 -3.41
C ILE A 167 12.27 -2.65 -2.58
N TYR A 168 11.15 -3.37 -2.44
CA TYR A 168 11.12 -4.66 -1.77
C TYR A 168 12.02 -5.69 -2.49
N GLU A 169 11.93 -5.80 -3.82
CA GLU A 169 12.74 -6.72 -4.62
C GLU A 169 14.25 -6.46 -4.48
N HIS A 170 14.64 -5.19 -4.42
CA HIS A 170 16.03 -4.83 -4.13
C HIS A 170 16.46 -5.28 -2.73
N TYR A 171 15.58 -5.13 -1.73
CA TYR A 171 15.84 -5.54 -0.35
C TYR A 171 15.92 -7.07 -0.22
N SER A 172 14.93 -7.80 -0.72
CA SER A 172 14.87 -9.27 -0.61
C SER A 172 16.07 -9.94 -1.28
N ARG A 173 16.49 -9.46 -2.46
CA ARG A 173 17.67 -9.99 -3.16
C ARG A 173 18.97 -9.93 -2.34
N ILE A 174 19.08 -8.97 -1.41
CA ILE A 174 20.23 -8.83 -0.51
C ILE A 174 20.00 -9.62 0.78
N ALA A 175 18.79 -9.54 1.34
CA ALA A 175 18.47 -10.04 2.66
C ALA A 175 18.10 -11.53 2.71
N ASP A 176 17.69 -12.14 1.59
CA ASP A 176 17.44 -13.58 1.45
C ASP A 176 18.69 -14.36 0.98
N GLN A 177 19.88 -13.75 0.99
CA GLN A 177 21.12 -14.50 0.72
C GLN A 177 21.41 -15.46 1.88
N PRO A 178 21.84 -16.71 1.59
CA PRO A 178 22.16 -17.72 2.61
C PRO A 178 23.37 -17.35 3.48
#